data_AF-A0A6L3IJ39-F1
#
_entry.id   AF-A0A6L3IJ39-F1
#
_cell.length_a   1.000
_cell.length_b   1.000
_cell.length_c   1.000
_cell.angle_alpha   90.00
_cell.angle_beta   90.00
_cell.angle_gamma   90.00
#
_symmetry.space_group_name_H-M   'P 1'
#
loop_
_entity.id
_entity.type
_entity.pdbx_description
1 polymer ?
#
loop_
_entity_poly.entity_id
_entity_poly.type
_entity_poly.pdbx_seq_one_letter_code
_entity_poly.pdbx_strand_id
1 'polypeptide(L)'
;ANLLTYLQTNFADLFNGDQIDLSKHLGLDQKTKELLVAPADNVTNFEGIQFLVENPYWEGAKISLYSAGEESIASMPNIKVGKFITQVILQNIEVEDIDLSNATDLRSAWVQNNPALQKLDLSYSTIWGQGDKETEGNGTYGSSLMVLGCPILKEIKLPEKNELKAYRIDIECLDALETFDMSNVKMVAELSIGDLNKDFNLVYPELTIFYSEDGYAGTYFACSENTFYRESTQAFLKANYTDIDPDDTVRRLGYTSSLSYDKNKGCRWRTLLNKQK
;
A
#
# COMPACT_ATOMS: atom_id res chain seq x y z
N ALA A 1 0.34 -22.65 13.45
CA ALA A 1 -0.42 -22.53 14.71
C ALA A 1 -1.85 -22.10 14.36
N ASN A 2 -2.76 -22.10 15.32
CA ASN A 2 -4.12 -21.58 15.09
C ASN A 2 -4.16 -20.09 15.48
N LEU A 3 -4.84 -19.25 14.71
CA LEU A 3 -5.12 -17.84 15.04
C LEU A 3 -5.64 -17.70 16.48
N LEU A 4 -6.48 -18.65 16.93
CA LEU A 4 -6.99 -18.69 18.30
C LEU A 4 -5.87 -18.59 19.35
N THR A 5 -4.79 -19.36 19.20
CA THR A 5 -3.66 -19.35 20.14
C THR A 5 -2.96 -18.01 20.16
N TYR A 6 -2.78 -17.39 18.99
CA TYR A 6 -2.22 -16.05 18.89
C TYR A 6 -3.10 -15.02 19.62
N LEU A 7 -4.42 -15.05 19.36
CA LEU A 7 -5.36 -14.11 19.96
C LEU A 7 -5.50 -14.32 21.48
N GLN A 8 -5.55 -15.57 21.97
CA GLN A 8 -5.55 -15.85 23.42
C GLN A 8 -4.26 -15.36 24.10
N THR A 9 -3.13 -15.40 23.41
CA THR A 9 -1.84 -14.92 23.95
C THR A 9 -1.78 -13.40 24.00
N ASN A 10 -2.32 -12.73 22.98
CA ASN A 10 -2.12 -11.28 22.78
C ASN A 10 -3.31 -10.42 23.21
N PHE A 11 -4.50 -10.99 23.21
CA PHE A 11 -5.81 -10.35 23.42
C PHE A 11 -6.69 -11.21 24.34
N ALA A 12 -6.10 -11.76 25.40
CA ALA A 12 -6.74 -12.70 26.34
C ALA A 12 -8.06 -12.17 26.95
N ASP A 13 -8.20 -10.85 27.05
CA ASP A 13 -9.39 -10.23 27.65
C ASP A 13 -10.65 -10.49 26.83
N LEU A 14 -10.52 -10.79 25.54
CA LEU A 14 -11.63 -11.14 24.67
C LEU A 14 -12.12 -12.59 24.85
N PHE A 15 -11.47 -13.42 25.66
CA PHE A 15 -11.73 -14.85 25.70
C PHE A 15 -12.35 -15.33 27.02
N ASN A 16 -13.19 -16.36 26.91
CA ASN A 16 -13.63 -17.22 28.00
C ASN A 16 -13.38 -18.68 27.60
N GLY A 17 -12.23 -19.21 28.00
CA GLY A 17 -11.71 -20.45 27.43
C GLY A 17 -11.40 -20.26 25.94
N ASP A 18 -11.96 -21.14 25.10
CA ASP A 18 -11.74 -21.11 23.64
C ASP A 18 -12.78 -20.28 22.87
N GLN A 19 -13.70 -19.62 23.57
CA GLN A 19 -14.74 -18.79 22.97
C GLN A 19 -14.44 -17.31 23.17
N ILE A 20 -14.75 -16.50 22.15
CA ILE A 20 -14.73 -15.05 22.26
C ILE A 20 -15.96 -14.60 23.06
N ASP A 21 -15.74 -13.74 24.04
CA ASP A 21 -16.76 -13.16 24.91
C ASP A 21 -16.91 -11.67 24.60
N LEU A 22 -17.94 -11.33 23.82
CA LEU A 22 -18.24 -9.96 23.39
C LEU A 22 -18.71 -9.05 24.53
N SER A 23 -18.98 -9.60 25.71
CA SER A 23 -19.32 -8.80 26.90
C SER A 23 -18.09 -8.22 27.60
N LYS A 24 -16.90 -8.76 27.30
CA LYS A 24 -15.64 -8.30 27.87
C LYS A 24 -15.05 -7.13 27.09
N HIS A 25 -14.31 -6.30 27.81
CA HIS A 25 -13.59 -5.15 27.26
C HIS A 25 -12.09 -5.42 27.29
N LEU A 26 -11.38 -4.92 26.29
CA LEU A 26 -9.92 -4.90 26.28
C LEU A 26 -9.41 -3.99 27.41
N GLY A 27 -8.55 -4.52 28.26
CA GLY A 27 -7.78 -3.74 29.22
C GLY A 27 -6.81 -2.78 28.53
N LEU A 28 -6.25 -1.85 29.30
CA LEU A 28 -5.36 -0.80 28.79
C LEU A 28 -4.17 -1.35 27.97
N ASP A 29 -3.64 -2.51 28.38
CA ASP A 29 -2.46 -3.12 27.74
C ASP A 29 -2.79 -3.79 26.39
N GLN A 30 -4.04 -4.22 26.19
CA GLN A 30 -4.46 -4.90 24.97
C GLN A 30 -5.20 -3.97 24.01
N LYS A 31 -5.88 -2.93 24.52
CA LYS A 31 -6.72 -2.06 23.69
C LYS A 31 -5.92 -1.28 22.62
N THR A 32 -4.68 -0.89 22.89
CA THR A 32 -3.83 -0.17 21.91
C THR A 32 -2.80 -1.08 21.24
N LYS A 33 -2.82 -2.37 21.53
CA LYS A 33 -1.82 -3.30 21.04
C LYS A 33 -1.98 -3.48 19.53
N GLU A 34 -0.86 -3.45 18.82
CA GLU A 34 -0.81 -3.71 17.39
C GLU A 34 -1.17 -5.16 17.09
N LEU A 35 -1.88 -5.39 15.99
CA LEU A 35 -2.17 -6.73 15.49
C LEU A 35 -1.09 -7.11 14.48
N LEU A 36 -0.18 -8.00 14.89
CA LEU A 36 0.92 -8.48 14.05
C LEU A 36 0.97 -10.01 14.08
N VAL A 37 0.47 -10.64 13.02
CA VAL A 37 0.59 -12.09 12.81
C VAL A 37 1.66 -12.31 11.75
N ALA A 38 2.85 -12.69 12.18
CA ALA A 38 4.01 -12.88 11.32
C ALA A 38 3.98 -14.26 10.63
N PRO A 39 4.76 -14.48 9.55
CA PRO A 39 4.81 -15.79 8.89
C PRO A 39 5.18 -16.94 9.83
N ALA A 40 6.04 -16.67 10.84
CA ALA A 40 6.47 -17.64 11.84
C ALA A 40 5.35 -18.10 12.80
N ASP A 41 4.24 -17.34 12.91
CA ASP A 41 3.06 -17.76 13.66
C ASP A 41 2.32 -18.91 12.96
N ASN A 42 2.65 -19.18 11.69
CA ASN A 42 2.13 -20.29 10.90
C ASN A 42 0.58 -20.32 10.86
N VAL A 43 -0.06 -19.15 10.76
CA VAL A 43 -1.52 -19.01 10.64
C VAL A 43 -1.92 -19.11 9.17
N THR A 44 -2.87 -20.00 8.88
CA THR A 44 -3.39 -20.24 7.51
C THR A 44 -4.88 -19.92 7.34
N ASN A 45 -5.57 -19.62 8.44
CA ASN A 45 -6.96 -19.19 8.44
C ASN A 45 -7.14 -18.10 9.50
N PHE A 46 -7.64 -16.95 9.08
CA PHE A 46 -7.89 -15.77 9.91
C PHE A 46 -9.36 -15.63 10.33
N GLU A 47 -10.16 -16.70 10.23
CA GLU A 47 -11.54 -16.70 10.76
C GLU A 47 -11.58 -16.30 12.24
N GLY A 48 -12.44 -15.33 12.55
CA GLY A 48 -12.58 -14.76 13.88
C GLY A 48 -11.76 -13.47 14.11
N ILE A 49 -10.87 -13.09 13.18
CA ILE A 49 -10.10 -11.85 13.29
C ILE A 49 -10.99 -10.60 13.34
N GLN A 50 -12.17 -10.65 12.70
CA GLN A 50 -13.15 -9.57 12.70
C GLN A 50 -13.62 -9.19 14.11
N PHE A 51 -13.62 -10.13 15.07
CA PHE A 51 -14.02 -9.85 16.45
C PHE A 51 -13.03 -8.97 17.21
N LEU A 52 -11.77 -8.91 16.76
CA LEU A 52 -10.78 -7.96 17.26
C LEU A 52 -10.83 -6.66 16.43
N VAL A 53 -10.74 -6.80 15.10
CA VAL A 53 -10.60 -5.64 14.19
C VAL A 53 -11.80 -4.71 14.25
N GLU A 54 -13.00 -5.28 14.39
CA GLU A 54 -14.26 -4.52 14.45
C GLU A 54 -14.68 -4.21 15.90
N ASN A 55 -13.86 -4.57 16.89
CA ASN A 55 -14.18 -4.31 18.28
C ASN A 55 -14.16 -2.80 18.56
N PRO A 56 -15.26 -2.20 19.04
CA PRO A 56 -15.34 -0.75 19.25
C PRO A 56 -14.39 -0.24 20.35
N TYR A 57 -13.87 -1.13 21.19
CA TYR A 57 -12.91 -0.80 22.25
C TYR A 57 -11.45 -1.04 21.84
N TRP A 58 -11.20 -1.60 20.65
CA TRP A 58 -9.84 -1.72 20.13
C TRP A 58 -9.42 -0.41 19.46
N GLU A 59 -8.33 0.14 19.95
CA GLU A 59 -7.69 1.39 19.52
C GLU A 59 -6.27 1.10 19.00
N GLY A 60 -6.02 -0.13 18.52
CA GLY A 60 -4.77 -0.50 17.89
C GLY A 60 -4.47 0.38 16.67
N ALA A 61 -3.20 0.67 16.44
CA ALA A 61 -2.78 1.55 15.34
C ALA A 61 -2.46 0.80 14.04
N LYS A 62 -2.23 -0.53 14.09
CA LYS A 62 -1.73 -1.31 12.96
C LYS A 62 -2.37 -2.69 12.87
N ILE A 63 -2.68 -3.09 11.65
CA ILE A 63 -3.02 -4.47 11.24
C ILE A 63 -1.93 -4.93 10.27
N SER A 64 -1.21 -5.97 10.64
CA SER A 64 -0.16 -6.57 9.81
C SER A 64 -0.32 -8.10 9.83
N LEU A 65 -0.90 -8.64 8.77
CA LEU A 65 -1.22 -10.06 8.65
C LEU A 65 -0.44 -10.67 7.49
N TYR A 66 0.26 -11.76 7.81
CA TYR A 66 1.06 -12.51 6.86
C TYR A 66 0.65 -13.98 6.95
N SER A 67 0.49 -14.62 5.80
CA SER A 67 0.26 -16.07 5.74
C SER A 67 1.50 -16.87 6.17
N ALA A 68 1.28 -18.15 6.48
CA ALA A 68 2.31 -19.12 6.78
C ALA A 68 3.17 -19.46 5.54
N GLY A 69 4.30 -18.76 5.38
CA GLY A 69 5.27 -19.04 4.32
C GLY A 69 5.00 -18.32 3.00
N GLU A 70 6.00 -18.30 2.12
CA GLU A 70 6.03 -17.43 0.92
C GLU A 70 4.99 -17.82 -0.14
N GLU A 71 4.64 -19.10 -0.26
CA GLU A 71 3.72 -19.61 -1.30
C GLU A 71 2.31 -19.96 -0.81
N SER A 72 2.04 -19.85 0.50
CA SER A 72 0.72 -20.18 1.05
C SER A 72 -0.18 -18.96 1.07
N ILE A 73 -1.40 -19.09 0.53
CA ILE A 73 -2.45 -18.07 0.70
C ILE A 73 -3.37 -18.49 1.85
N ALA A 74 -3.52 -17.63 2.85
CA ALA A 74 -4.42 -17.85 3.98
C ALA A 74 -5.79 -17.23 3.71
N SER A 75 -6.87 -17.85 4.19
CA SER A 75 -8.21 -17.29 4.10
C SER A 75 -8.47 -16.26 5.21
N MET A 76 -9.16 -15.17 4.90
CA MET A 76 -9.62 -14.19 5.88
C MET A 76 -11.04 -13.73 5.56
N PRO A 77 -11.93 -13.59 6.58
CA PRO A 77 -13.22 -12.98 6.37
C PRO A 77 -13.08 -11.50 6.01
N ASN A 78 -14.12 -10.91 5.42
CA ASN A 78 -14.17 -9.46 5.23
C ASN A 78 -14.11 -8.76 6.59
N ILE A 79 -13.46 -7.60 6.62
CA ILE A 79 -13.25 -6.82 7.84
C ILE A 79 -13.64 -5.36 7.62
N LYS A 80 -14.16 -4.73 8.68
CA LYS A 80 -14.31 -3.27 8.76
C LYS A 80 -13.22 -2.65 9.62
N VAL A 81 -12.38 -1.83 9.00
CA VAL A 81 -11.20 -1.23 9.65
C VAL A 81 -11.61 -0.03 10.50
N GLY A 82 -11.19 -0.02 11.76
CA GLY A 82 -11.49 1.05 12.72
C GLY A 82 -10.72 2.36 12.44
N LYS A 83 -11.22 3.46 13.01
CA LYS A 83 -10.72 4.82 12.74
C LYS A 83 -9.26 5.07 13.10
N PHE A 84 -8.77 4.44 14.16
CA PHE A 84 -7.42 4.66 14.71
C PHE A 84 -6.33 3.92 13.95
N ILE A 85 -6.72 3.07 12.99
CA ILE A 85 -5.78 2.26 12.21
C ILE A 85 -5.06 3.17 11.22
N THR A 86 -3.74 3.26 11.41
CA THR A 86 -2.83 4.04 10.58
C THR A 86 -2.18 3.19 9.48
N GLN A 87 -2.18 1.86 9.65
CA GLN A 87 -1.55 0.92 8.71
C GLN A 87 -2.34 -0.38 8.57
N VAL A 88 -2.52 -0.81 7.32
CA VAL A 88 -3.00 -2.15 6.96
C VAL A 88 -1.96 -2.82 6.05
N ILE A 89 -1.42 -3.96 6.48
CA ILE A 89 -0.58 -4.84 5.67
C ILE A 89 -1.23 -6.22 5.60
N LEU A 90 -1.51 -6.70 4.39
CA LEU A 90 -2.01 -8.04 4.12
C LEU A 90 -1.13 -8.68 3.03
N GLN A 91 -0.41 -9.74 3.38
CA GLN A 91 0.45 -10.46 2.43
C GLN A 91 0.07 -11.93 2.35
N ASN A 92 -0.20 -12.38 1.13
CA ASN A 92 -0.69 -13.72 0.83
C ASN A 92 -2.00 -14.04 1.59
N ILE A 93 -2.89 -13.07 1.72
CA ILE A 93 -4.18 -13.22 2.40
C ILE A 93 -5.29 -13.09 1.35
N GLU A 94 -6.13 -14.11 1.24
CA GLU A 94 -7.37 -14.07 0.48
C GLU A 94 -8.47 -13.42 1.32
N VAL A 95 -8.89 -12.23 0.89
CA VAL A 95 -10.06 -11.51 1.41
C VAL A 95 -10.75 -10.79 0.25
N GLU A 96 -12.07 -10.86 0.22
CA GLU A 96 -12.87 -10.25 -0.85
C GLU A 96 -13.04 -8.73 -0.68
N ASP A 97 -13.18 -8.28 0.58
CA ASP A 97 -13.40 -6.88 0.92
C ASP A 97 -12.70 -6.44 2.21
N ILE A 98 -12.12 -5.24 2.17
CA ILE A 98 -11.53 -4.54 3.30
C ILE A 98 -12.25 -3.20 3.40
N ASP A 99 -13.24 -3.13 4.27
CA ASP A 99 -14.05 -1.92 4.42
C ASP A 99 -13.26 -0.86 5.19
N LEU A 100 -12.69 0.09 4.45
CA LEU A 100 -11.94 1.24 4.95
C LEU A 100 -12.82 2.46 5.22
N SER A 101 -14.16 2.35 5.14
CA SER A 101 -15.07 3.50 5.30
C SER A 101 -14.96 4.23 6.63
N ASN A 102 -14.44 3.55 7.66
CA ASN A 102 -14.22 4.14 8.98
C ASN A 102 -12.76 4.54 9.24
N ALA A 103 -11.81 4.19 8.36
CA ALA A 103 -10.37 4.31 8.57
C ALA A 103 -9.84 5.73 8.28
N THR A 104 -10.31 6.73 9.05
CA THR A 104 -9.98 8.15 8.83
C THR A 104 -8.51 8.50 9.07
N ASP A 105 -7.80 7.67 9.84
CA ASP A 105 -6.39 7.91 10.21
C ASP A 105 -5.42 7.02 9.40
N LEU A 106 -5.90 6.33 8.35
CA LEU A 106 -5.06 5.44 7.55
C LEU A 106 -3.99 6.22 6.78
N ARG A 107 -2.72 5.85 6.94
CA ARG A 107 -1.57 6.41 6.18
C ARG A 107 -0.93 5.40 5.24
N SER A 108 -1.02 4.12 5.57
CA SER A 108 -0.32 3.07 4.82
C SER A 108 -1.24 1.90 4.51
N ALA A 109 -1.30 1.51 3.24
CA ALA A 109 -1.94 0.28 2.80
C ALA A 109 -0.96 -0.54 1.95
N TRP A 110 -0.69 -1.77 2.38
CA TRP A 110 0.05 -2.77 1.60
C TRP A 110 -0.81 -4.02 1.45
N VAL A 111 -1.24 -4.30 0.22
CA VAL A 111 -1.91 -5.56 -0.13
C VAL A 111 -1.07 -6.28 -1.17
N GLN A 112 -0.66 -7.51 -0.87
CA GLN A 112 0.13 -8.33 -1.78
C GLN A 112 -0.43 -9.74 -1.89
N ASN A 113 -0.45 -10.27 -3.12
CA ASN A 113 -0.88 -11.63 -3.42
C ASN A 113 -2.29 -11.94 -2.91
N ASN A 114 -3.22 -11.01 -3.07
CA ASN A 114 -4.62 -11.26 -2.76
C ASN A 114 -5.38 -11.64 -4.05
N PRO A 115 -5.89 -12.89 -4.16
CA PRO A 115 -6.58 -13.35 -5.37
C PRO A 115 -8.04 -12.91 -5.47
N ALA A 116 -8.63 -12.34 -4.42
CA ALA A 116 -10.08 -12.11 -4.28
C ALA A 116 -10.49 -10.63 -4.13
N LEU A 117 -9.57 -9.73 -3.79
CA LEU A 117 -9.88 -8.32 -3.58
C LEU A 117 -10.22 -7.61 -4.89
N GLN A 118 -11.39 -7.00 -4.95
CA GLN A 118 -11.87 -6.28 -6.16
C GLN A 118 -11.71 -4.76 -6.07
N LYS A 119 -11.69 -4.19 -4.86
CA LYS A 119 -11.60 -2.75 -4.64
C LYS A 119 -10.73 -2.43 -3.42
N LEU A 120 -9.99 -1.34 -3.50
CA LEU A 120 -9.26 -0.77 -2.37
C LEU A 120 -9.53 0.74 -2.29
N ASP A 121 -10.27 1.16 -1.26
CA ASP A 121 -10.80 2.54 -1.16
C ASP A 121 -10.17 3.33 -0.01
N LEU A 122 -9.11 4.09 -0.28
CA LEU A 122 -8.48 4.96 0.72
C LEU A 122 -9.16 6.33 0.81
N SER A 123 -10.25 6.57 0.07
CA SER A 123 -10.85 7.92 -0.04
C SER A 123 -11.36 8.49 1.28
N TYR A 124 -11.61 7.61 2.26
CA TYR A 124 -12.07 7.96 3.60
C TYR A 124 -10.97 8.46 4.53
N SER A 125 -9.69 8.23 4.19
CA SER A 125 -8.60 8.76 5.00
C SER A 125 -8.56 10.28 4.91
N THR A 126 -8.48 10.91 6.08
CA THR A 126 -8.39 12.36 6.20
C THR A 126 -6.95 12.84 6.26
N ILE A 127 -6.00 11.92 6.50
CA ILE A 127 -4.59 12.25 6.74
C ILE A 127 -3.65 11.69 5.67
N TRP A 128 -4.08 10.74 4.85
CA TRP A 128 -3.25 10.19 3.79
C TRP A 128 -2.87 11.29 2.80
N GLY A 129 -1.57 11.51 2.70
CA GLY A 129 -0.93 12.49 1.85
C GLY A 129 -1.19 13.95 2.19
N GLN A 130 -1.54 14.25 3.44
CA GLN A 130 -1.86 15.60 3.91
C GLN A 130 -0.79 16.21 4.83
N GLY A 131 0.28 15.47 5.15
CA GLY A 131 1.43 16.00 5.90
C GLY A 131 2.24 17.03 5.11
N ASP A 132 3.27 17.60 5.74
CA ASP A 132 4.26 18.40 5.02
C ASP A 132 5.19 17.52 4.15
N LYS A 133 6.02 18.13 3.30
CA LYS A 133 6.88 17.38 2.36
C LYS A 133 7.95 16.57 3.11
N GLU A 134 8.41 17.03 4.26
CA GLU A 134 9.39 16.33 5.09
C GLU A 134 8.78 15.06 5.70
N THR A 135 7.56 15.14 6.22
CA THR A 135 6.83 14.00 6.78
C THR A 135 6.42 13.01 5.69
N GLU A 136 5.82 13.51 4.60
CA GLU A 136 5.35 12.67 3.51
C GLU A 136 6.49 12.12 2.65
N GLY A 137 7.65 12.76 2.66
CA GLY A 137 8.87 12.26 2.02
C GLY A 137 9.64 11.24 2.85
N ASN A 138 9.26 10.98 4.10
CA ASN A 138 9.98 10.09 5.00
C ASN A 138 9.45 8.65 4.90
N GLY A 139 10.34 7.68 4.73
CA GLY A 139 9.96 6.27 4.56
C GLY A 139 9.33 5.57 5.77
N THR A 140 9.38 6.19 6.95
CA THR A 140 8.77 5.65 8.18
C THR A 140 7.38 6.21 8.45
N TYR A 141 7.16 7.50 8.14
CA TYR A 141 5.95 8.22 8.54
C TYR A 141 5.06 8.64 7.36
N GLY A 142 5.64 8.70 6.17
CA GLY A 142 4.96 9.16 4.97
C GLY A 142 3.91 8.18 4.50
N SER A 143 2.94 8.74 3.78
CA SER A 143 1.83 7.99 3.25
C SER A 143 2.31 7.02 2.18
N SER A 144 1.79 5.80 2.22
CA SER A 144 2.22 4.75 1.31
C SER A 144 1.04 3.92 0.81
N LEU A 145 1.14 3.53 -0.45
CA LEU A 145 0.25 2.59 -1.09
C LEU A 145 1.11 1.57 -1.84
N MET A 146 0.96 0.29 -1.48
CA MET A 146 1.59 -0.80 -2.19
C MET A 146 0.56 -1.89 -2.51
N VAL A 147 0.36 -2.16 -3.80
CA VAL A 147 -0.64 -3.13 -4.27
C VAL A 147 -0.02 -4.02 -5.33
N LEU A 148 0.27 -5.26 -4.94
CA LEU A 148 1.14 -6.16 -5.71
C LEU A 148 0.43 -7.49 -5.96
N GLY A 149 0.33 -7.92 -7.22
CA GLY A 149 -0.16 -9.26 -7.56
C GLY A 149 -1.61 -9.52 -7.10
N CYS A 150 -2.49 -8.54 -7.33
CA CYS A 150 -3.93 -8.66 -7.04
C CYS A 150 -4.69 -8.75 -8.37
N PRO A 151 -4.86 -9.95 -8.96
CA PRO A 151 -5.20 -10.13 -10.37
C PRO A 151 -6.61 -9.68 -10.74
N ILE A 152 -7.54 -9.64 -9.78
CA ILE A 152 -8.94 -9.25 -10.02
C ILE A 152 -9.31 -7.88 -9.43
N LEU A 153 -8.32 -7.13 -8.92
CA LEU A 153 -8.53 -5.79 -8.38
C LEU A 153 -8.86 -4.83 -9.53
N LYS A 154 -10.02 -4.17 -9.44
CA LYS A 154 -10.53 -3.27 -10.48
C LYS A 154 -10.38 -1.80 -10.14
N GLU A 155 -10.47 -1.45 -8.86
CA GLU A 155 -10.54 -0.05 -8.44
C GLU A 155 -9.62 0.23 -7.25
N ILE A 156 -8.83 1.29 -7.38
CA ILE A 156 -8.09 1.92 -6.28
C ILE A 156 -8.53 3.38 -6.20
N LYS A 157 -8.93 3.83 -5.01
CA LYS A 157 -9.25 5.25 -4.76
C LYS A 157 -8.30 5.86 -3.75
N LEU A 158 -7.81 7.06 -4.06
CA LEU A 158 -7.10 7.92 -3.12
C LEU A 158 -8.06 8.94 -2.51
N PRO A 159 -7.68 9.62 -1.40
CA PRO A 159 -8.46 10.74 -0.86
C PRO A 159 -8.73 11.82 -1.90
N GLU A 160 -9.97 12.30 -1.92
CA GLU A 160 -10.40 13.40 -2.78
C GLU A 160 -9.91 14.74 -2.21
N LYS A 161 -8.62 15.03 -2.43
CA LYS A 161 -7.92 16.25 -2.02
C LYS A 161 -7.25 16.89 -3.23
N ASN A 162 -7.14 18.21 -3.23
CA ASN A 162 -6.51 18.96 -4.33
C ASN A 162 -5.01 18.66 -4.48
N GLU A 163 -4.36 18.32 -3.37
CA GLU A 163 -2.94 18.04 -3.30
C GLU A 163 -2.72 16.85 -2.36
N LEU A 164 -2.08 15.82 -2.89
CA LEU A 164 -1.58 14.68 -2.15
C LEU A 164 -0.06 14.61 -2.27
N LYS A 165 0.60 14.22 -1.17
CA LYS A 165 2.03 13.92 -1.13
C LYS A 165 2.21 12.52 -0.57
N ALA A 166 3.11 11.73 -1.11
CA ALA A 166 3.31 10.36 -0.62
C ALA A 166 4.79 10.05 -0.52
N TYR A 167 5.13 9.13 0.37
CA TYR A 167 6.45 8.52 0.33
C TYR A 167 6.48 7.54 -0.83
N ARG A 168 5.47 6.67 -0.92
CA ARG A 168 5.49 5.56 -1.88
C ARG A 168 4.16 5.28 -2.52
N ILE A 169 4.18 5.11 -3.84
CA ILE A 169 3.11 4.49 -4.60
C ILE A 169 3.74 3.38 -5.45
N ASP A 170 3.34 2.15 -5.17
CA ASP A 170 3.87 0.95 -5.82
C ASP A 170 2.72 0.04 -6.26
N ILE A 171 2.48 -0.03 -7.57
CA ILE A 171 1.40 -0.84 -8.15
C ILE A 171 1.94 -1.80 -9.21
N GLU A 172 1.73 -3.09 -9.01
CA GLU A 172 2.35 -4.12 -9.84
C GLU A 172 1.46 -5.33 -10.06
N CYS A 173 1.44 -5.84 -11.30
CA CYS A 173 0.71 -7.04 -11.71
C CYS A 173 -0.78 -6.98 -11.35
N LEU A 174 -1.45 -5.91 -11.80
CA LEU A 174 -2.88 -5.65 -11.59
C LEU A 174 -3.65 -5.76 -12.91
N ASP A 175 -3.87 -7.01 -13.34
CA ASP A 175 -4.39 -7.34 -14.69
C ASP A 175 -5.84 -6.90 -14.94
N ALA A 176 -6.64 -6.74 -13.88
CA ALA A 176 -8.02 -6.30 -13.96
C ALA A 176 -8.23 -4.82 -13.59
N LEU A 177 -7.16 -4.05 -13.36
CA LEU A 177 -7.31 -2.66 -12.91
C LEU A 177 -7.99 -1.82 -13.99
N GLU A 178 -9.11 -1.20 -13.63
CA GLU A 178 -9.94 -0.38 -14.50
C GLU A 178 -9.82 1.11 -14.14
N THR A 179 -9.69 1.43 -12.84
CA THR A 179 -9.64 2.82 -12.35
C THR A 179 -8.60 3.01 -11.26
N PHE A 180 -7.66 3.92 -11.50
CA PHE A 180 -6.75 4.48 -10.50
C PHE A 180 -6.23 5.83 -11.01
N ASP A 181 -6.64 6.90 -10.34
CA ASP A 181 -6.31 8.28 -10.71
C ASP A 181 -5.29 8.87 -9.72
N MET A 182 -4.09 9.19 -10.22
CA MET A 182 -3.02 9.81 -9.44
C MET A 182 -2.85 11.30 -9.73
N SER A 183 -3.71 11.94 -10.53
CA SER A 183 -3.54 13.35 -10.97
C SER A 183 -3.44 14.37 -9.81
N ASN A 184 -4.08 14.08 -8.67
CA ASN A 184 -4.00 14.91 -7.46
C ASN A 184 -2.71 14.71 -6.66
N VAL A 185 -1.87 13.73 -6.99
CA VAL A 185 -0.57 13.51 -6.35
C VAL A 185 0.45 14.49 -6.92
N LYS A 186 0.98 15.37 -6.06
CA LYS A 186 1.94 16.43 -6.40
C LYS A 186 3.37 16.13 -5.96
N MET A 187 3.53 15.16 -5.05
CA MET A 187 4.83 14.64 -4.59
C MET A 187 4.71 13.13 -4.39
N VAL A 188 5.71 12.38 -4.86
CA VAL A 188 5.93 10.99 -4.47
C VAL A 188 7.42 10.73 -4.42
N ALA A 189 7.95 10.19 -3.32
CA ALA A 189 9.39 9.91 -3.23
C ALA A 189 9.78 8.64 -4.00
N GLU A 190 8.95 7.59 -3.94
CA GLU A 190 9.12 6.32 -4.64
C GLU A 190 7.88 5.99 -5.48
N LEU A 191 8.05 5.97 -6.80
CA LEU A 191 7.00 5.61 -7.75
C LEU A 191 7.42 4.37 -8.53
N SER A 192 6.72 3.26 -8.30
CA SER A 192 6.95 1.99 -8.99
C SER A 192 5.70 1.55 -9.72
N ILE A 193 5.79 1.41 -11.04
CA ILE A 193 4.67 0.98 -11.88
C ILE A 193 5.03 -0.27 -12.66
N GLY A 194 4.53 -1.40 -12.18
CA GLY A 194 4.74 -2.71 -12.74
C GLY A 194 3.93 -3.02 -13.99
N ASP A 195 3.79 -4.31 -14.29
CA ASP A 195 2.88 -4.77 -15.34
C ASP A 195 1.42 -4.48 -14.96
N LEU A 196 0.67 -3.97 -15.92
CA LEU A 196 -0.76 -3.63 -15.81
C LEU A 196 -1.47 -4.08 -17.08
N ASN A 197 -2.81 -4.16 -17.03
CA ASN A 197 -3.62 -4.41 -18.23
C ASN A 197 -3.24 -3.46 -19.38
N LYS A 198 -2.97 -4.00 -20.57
CA LYS A 198 -2.56 -3.22 -21.75
C LYS A 198 -3.51 -2.07 -22.11
N ASP A 199 -4.81 -2.25 -21.84
CA ASP A 199 -5.87 -1.31 -22.21
C ASP A 199 -6.19 -0.33 -21.07
N PHE A 200 -5.57 -0.50 -19.89
CA PHE A 200 -5.75 0.38 -18.75
C PHE A 200 -5.21 1.78 -19.05
N ASN A 201 -6.04 2.81 -18.81
CA ASN A 201 -5.66 4.20 -18.90
C ASN A 201 -4.87 4.63 -17.66
N LEU A 202 -3.57 4.42 -17.70
CA LEU A 202 -2.66 4.80 -16.60
C LEU A 202 -2.53 6.33 -16.50
N VAL A 203 -3.09 6.89 -15.43
CA VAL A 203 -2.97 8.31 -15.06
C VAL A 203 -1.81 8.47 -14.08
N TYR A 204 -0.80 9.26 -14.45
CA TYR A 204 0.37 9.54 -13.61
C TYR A 204 0.14 10.70 -12.63
N PRO A 205 0.94 10.78 -11.55
CA PRO A 205 1.06 11.99 -10.72
C PRO A 205 1.42 13.25 -11.51
N GLU A 206 0.86 14.39 -11.10
CA GLU A 206 1.26 15.72 -11.58
C GLU A 206 2.33 16.32 -10.66
N LEU A 207 3.56 15.84 -10.81
CA LEU A 207 4.67 16.21 -9.93
C LEU A 207 5.00 17.71 -10.03
N THR A 208 4.89 18.40 -8.90
CA THR A 208 5.22 19.83 -8.76
C THR A 208 6.03 20.12 -7.49
N ILE A 209 6.07 19.17 -6.55
CA ILE A 209 6.82 19.23 -5.30
C ILE A 209 7.87 18.12 -5.35
N PHE A 210 9.14 18.52 -5.22
CA PHE A 210 10.29 17.62 -5.23
C PHE A 210 11.02 17.75 -3.89
N TYR A 211 11.13 16.63 -3.18
CA TYR A 211 11.84 16.55 -1.90
C TYR A 211 12.66 15.27 -1.88
N SER A 212 13.89 15.38 -1.37
CA SER A 212 14.87 14.30 -1.37
C SER A 212 15.55 14.29 -0.02
N GLU A 213 15.21 13.29 0.80
CA GLU A 213 15.85 13.10 2.12
C GLU A 213 17.34 12.77 1.95
N ASP A 214 17.70 12.09 0.86
CA ASP A 214 19.06 11.67 0.50
C ASP A 214 19.84 12.67 -0.37
N GLY A 215 19.18 13.73 -0.84
CA GLY A 215 19.74 14.78 -1.70
C GLY A 215 19.96 14.41 -3.17
N TYR A 216 19.52 13.24 -3.64
CA TYR A 216 19.77 12.77 -5.01
C TYR A 216 18.63 13.02 -5.99
N ALA A 217 17.39 12.69 -5.61
CA ALA A 217 16.23 12.81 -6.47
C ALA A 217 14.95 13.09 -5.70
N GLY A 218 14.08 13.94 -6.26
CA GLY A 218 12.76 14.24 -5.72
C GLY A 218 11.79 13.07 -5.83
N THR A 219 11.92 12.28 -6.90
CA THR A 219 11.15 11.04 -7.12
C THR A 219 12.06 9.97 -7.73
N TYR A 220 12.17 8.81 -7.10
CA TYR A 220 12.74 7.62 -7.71
C TYR A 220 11.67 6.86 -8.49
N PHE A 221 11.91 6.66 -9.79
CA PHE A 221 10.97 5.98 -10.67
C PHE A 221 11.49 4.64 -11.20
N ALA A 222 10.64 3.62 -11.07
CA ALA A 222 10.80 2.32 -11.73
C ALA A 222 9.54 1.95 -12.50
N CYS A 223 9.72 1.23 -13.60
CA CYS A 223 8.63 0.58 -14.30
C CYS A 223 9.05 -0.74 -14.96
N SER A 224 8.07 -1.59 -15.24
CA SER A 224 8.28 -2.76 -16.11
C SER A 224 8.49 -2.34 -17.55
N GLU A 225 9.02 -3.24 -18.39
CA GLU A 225 9.23 -2.93 -19.81
C GLU A 225 7.90 -2.71 -20.55
N ASN A 226 6.85 -3.48 -20.23
CA ASN A 226 5.53 -3.30 -20.83
C ASN A 226 4.96 -1.92 -20.51
N THR A 227 5.12 -1.47 -19.27
CA THR A 227 4.65 -0.16 -18.83
C THR A 227 5.50 0.98 -19.41
N PHE A 228 6.80 0.77 -19.62
CA PHE A 228 7.66 1.77 -20.25
C PHE A 228 7.14 2.21 -21.62
N TYR A 229 6.69 1.29 -22.48
CA TYR A 229 6.24 1.63 -23.84
C TYR A 229 4.85 2.29 -23.94
N ARG A 230 4.14 2.51 -22.82
CA ARG A 230 2.86 3.22 -22.83
C ARG A 230 3.04 4.69 -23.16
N GLU A 231 2.10 5.26 -23.91
CA GLU A 231 2.10 6.68 -24.25
C GLU A 231 2.10 7.58 -23.01
N SER A 232 1.30 7.27 -22.00
CA SER A 232 1.25 8.03 -20.75
C SER A 232 2.57 7.98 -19.97
N THR A 233 3.24 6.82 -19.95
CA THR A 233 4.58 6.68 -19.34
C THR A 233 5.62 7.51 -20.09
N GLN A 234 5.60 7.48 -21.43
CA GLN A 234 6.50 8.29 -22.24
C GLN A 234 6.27 9.79 -22.04
N ALA A 235 5.01 10.22 -21.93
CA ALA A 235 4.65 11.60 -21.61
C ALA A 235 5.13 12.01 -20.22
N PHE A 236 4.92 11.17 -19.20
CA PHE A 236 5.41 11.39 -17.84
C PHE A 236 6.93 11.52 -17.78
N LEU A 237 7.66 10.61 -18.44
CA LEU A 237 9.11 10.66 -18.55
C LEU A 237 9.57 11.94 -19.25
N LYS A 238 8.96 12.31 -20.38
CA LYS A 238 9.31 13.54 -21.11
C LYS A 238 9.11 14.80 -20.26
N ALA A 239 8.08 14.83 -19.42
CA ALA A 239 7.77 15.98 -18.57
C ALA A 239 8.69 16.10 -17.35
N ASN A 240 9.16 14.98 -16.80
CA ASN A 240 9.86 14.96 -15.50
C ASN A 240 11.32 14.52 -15.55
N TYR A 241 11.72 13.79 -16.59
CA TYR A 241 13.09 13.35 -16.81
C TYR A 241 13.82 14.32 -17.75
N THR A 242 14.23 15.47 -17.21
CA THR A 242 15.17 16.35 -17.89
C THR A 242 16.61 15.96 -17.56
N ASP A 243 17.54 16.26 -18.47
CA ASP A 243 18.95 16.31 -18.10
C ASP A 243 19.10 17.30 -16.94
N ILE A 244 19.99 17.01 -15.99
CA ILE A 244 20.21 17.82 -14.78
C ILE A 244 20.45 19.26 -15.22
N ASP A 245 19.58 20.17 -14.82
CA ASP A 245 19.88 21.60 -14.92
C ASP A 245 21.11 21.84 -14.01
N PRO A 246 22.22 22.41 -14.52
CA PRO A 246 23.43 22.63 -13.73
C PRO A 246 23.21 23.41 -12.43
N ASP A 247 22.12 24.18 -12.35
CA ASP A 247 21.74 24.97 -11.18
C ASP A 247 20.81 24.22 -10.21
N ASP A 248 20.32 23.03 -10.58
CA ASP A 248 19.43 22.21 -9.76
C ASP A 248 20.23 21.34 -8.79
N THR A 249 19.95 21.46 -7.50
CA THR A 249 20.65 20.68 -6.46
C THR A 249 20.11 19.27 -6.32
N VAL A 250 18.91 18.99 -6.86
CA VAL A 250 18.21 17.70 -6.77
C VAL A 250 17.60 17.36 -8.14
N ARG A 251 17.78 16.13 -8.60
CA ARG A 251 17.11 15.69 -9.84
C ARG A 251 15.61 15.56 -9.60
N ARG A 252 14.77 16.09 -10.49
CA ARG A 252 13.32 15.85 -10.42
C ARG A 252 12.97 14.36 -10.43
N LEU A 253 13.56 13.62 -11.38
CA LEU A 253 13.34 12.18 -11.53
C LEU A 253 14.66 11.40 -11.47
N GLY A 254 14.81 10.62 -10.40
CA GLY A 254 15.78 9.56 -10.24
C GLY A 254 15.35 8.29 -10.95
N TYR A 255 16.29 7.35 -11.14
CA TYR A 255 16.03 6.10 -11.85
C TYR A 255 16.38 4.90 -10.97
N THR A 256 15.49 3.92 -10.97
CA THR A 256 15.75 2.58 -10.46
C THR A 256 15.10 1.55 -11.37
N SER A 257 15.62 0.32 -11.36
CA SER A 257 15.00 -0.83 -12.02
C SER A 257 14.45 -1.83 -11.01
N SER A 258 14.41 -1.45 -9.73
CA SER A 258 13.86 -2.28 -8.66
C SER A 258 12.35 -2.16 -8.68
N LEU A 259 11.70 -3.30 -8.87
CA LEU A 259 10.29 -3.51 -8.56
C LEU A 259 10.22 -4.44 -7.36
N SER A 260 9.15 -4.34 -6.59
CA SER A 260 8.97 -4.99 -5.30
C SER A 260 8.35 -6.36 -5.42
N TYR A 261 7.56 -6.58 -6.47
CA TYR A 261 6.94 -7.87 -6.70
C TYR A 261 7.90 -8.81 -7.42
N ASP A 262 8.18 -9.95 -6.81
CA ASP A 262 9.14 -10.96 -7.27
C ASP A 262 8.78 -11.56 -8.64
N LYS A 263 7.48 -11.62 -8.96
CA LYS A 263 6.98 -12.07 -10.27
C LYS A 263 6.99 -10.99 -11.34
N ASN A 264 7.38 -9.77 -11.00
CA ASN A 264 7.52 -8.67 -11.93
C ASN A 264 8.99 -8.34 -12.18
N LYS A 265 9.29 -7.65 -13.27
CA LYS A 265 10.66 -7.28 -13.64
C LYS A 265 10.74 -5.83 -14.06
N GLY A 266 11.46 -5.05 -13.26
CA GLY A 266 11.78 -3.68 -13.61
C GLY A 266 12.72 -3.63 -14.81
N CYS A 267 12.49 -2.67 -15.71
CA CYS A 267 13.33 -2.46 -16.87
C CYS A 267 14.38 -1.38 -16.60
N ARG A 268 15.46 -1.39 -17.38
CA ARG A 268 16.44 -0.30 -17.40
C ARG A 268 15.92 0.84 -18.29
N TRP A 269 14.80 1.46 -17.91
CA TRP A 269 14.07 2.42 -18.74
C TRP A 269 14.94 3.58 -19.24
N ARG A 270 15.90 4.06 -18.44
CA ARG A 270 16.85 5.11 -18.87
C ARG A 270 17.68 4.67 -20.09
N THR A 271 18.12 3.42 -20.11
CA THR A 271 18.86 2.86 -21.25
C THR A 271 17.97 2.72 -22.47
N LEU A 272 16.69 2.34 -22.30
CA LEU A 272 15.72 2.25 -23.39
C LEU A 272 15.42 3.64 -23.97
N LEU A 273 15.18 4.63 -23.10
CA LEU A 273 14.93 6.01 -23.49
C LEU A 273 16.10 6.61 -24.28
N ASN A 274 17.34 6.37 -23.85
CA ASN A 274 18.53 6.85 -24.57
C ASN A 274 18.72 6.20 -25.95
N LYS A 275 18.14 5.02 -26.21
CA LYS A 275 18.17 4.37 -27.52
C LYS A 275 17.10 4.90 -28.48
N GLN A 276 16.11 5.64 -27.96
CA GLN A 276 15.05 6.28 -28.76
C GLN A 276 15.44 7.68 -29.26
N LYS A 277 16.50 8.27 -28.68
CA LYS A 277 17.12 9.54 -29.11
C LYS A 277 18.05 9.30 -30.30
#